data_AF-A0A2E8SL26-F1
#
_entry.id   AF-A0A2E8SL26-F1
#
_cell.length_a   1.000
_cell.length_b   1.000
_cell.length_c   1.000
_cell.angle_alpha   90.00
_cell.angle_beta   90.00
_cell.angle_gamma   90.00
#
_symmetry.space_group_name_H-M   'P 1'
#
loop_
_entity.id
_entity.type
_entity.pdbx_description
1 polymer ?
#
loop_
_entity_poly.entity_id
_entity_poly.type
_entity_poly.pdbx_seq_one_letter_code
_entity_poly.pdbx_strand_id
1 'polypeptide(L)' 'MKPNLKKNLVAFLGIVLFSSGLCVFGEAIIYKYESRDWFLIGTVSLVLINSGLILIISNK' A
#
# COMPACT_ATOMS: atom_id res chain seq x y z
N MET A 1 19.13 -8.77 16.91
CA MET A 1 17.81 -8.11 17.05
C MET A 1 16.78 -9.17 17.44
N LYS A 2 16.03 -8.98 18.54
CA LYS A 2 15.06 -9.98 19.04
C LYS A 2 14.06 -10.34 17.92
N PRO A 3 13.75 -11.63 17.68
CA PRO A 3 12.93 -12.08 16.54
C PRO A 3 11.55 -11.39 16.48
N ASN A 4 10.97 -11.05 17.63
CA ASN A 4 9.69 -10.32 17.74
C ASN A 4 9.76 -8.86 17.23
N LEU A 5 10.91 -8.19 17.35
CA LEU A 5 11.05 -6.81 16.87
C LEU A 5 11.08 -6.75 15.33
N LYS A 6 11.72 -7.73 14.68
CA LYS A 6 11.72 -7.84 13.21
C LYS A 6 10.31 -8.05 12.68
N LYS A 7 9.53 -8.95 13.29
CA LYS A 7 8.12 -9.16 12.92
C LYS A 7 7.29 -7.89 13.07
N ASN A 8 7.39 -7.18 14.20
CA ASN A 8 6.61 -5.96 14.41
C ASN A 8 6.94 -4.86 13.40
N LEU A 9 8.22 -4.71 13.03
CA LEU A 9 8.64 -3.76 12.00
C LEU A 9 8.08 -4.10 10.61
N VAL A 10 8.03 -5.40 10.26
CA VAL A 10 7.43 -5.86 9.00
C VAL A 10 5.93 -5.57 8.96
N ALA A 11 5.21 -5.83 10.06
CA ALA A 11 3.79 -5.51 10.15
C ALA A 11 3.54 -4.00 10.05
N PHE A 12 4.35 -3.19 10.74
CA PHE A 12 4.27 -1.72 10.66
C PHE A 12 4.51 -1.22 9.23
N LEU A 13 5.54 -1.72 8.55
CA LEU A 13 5.80 -1.39 7.15
C LEU A 13 4.63 -1.80 6.24
N GLY A 14 4.02 -2.96 6.49
CA GLY A 14 2.83 -3.41 5.78
C GLY A 14 1.64 -2.45 5.92
N ILE A 15 1.39 -1.97 7.14
CA ILE A 15 0.32 -0.98 7.41
C ILE A 15 0.62 0.35 6.70
N VAL A 16 1.86 0.82 6.73
CA VAL A 16 2.27 2.06 6.03
C VAL A 16 2.09 1.93 4.51
N LEU A 17 2.52 0.81 3.92
CA LEU A 17 2.36 0.55 2.48
C LEU A 17 0.88 0.44 2.08
N PHE A 18 0.07 -0.26 2.86
CA PHE A 18 -1.35 -0.38 2.62
C PHE A 18 -2.05 0.99 2.67
N SER A 19 -1.75 1.78 3.71
CA SER A 19 -2.37 3.10 3.93
C SER A 19 -1.95 4.11 2.85
N SER A 20 -0.66 4.15 2.49
CA SER A 20 -0.18 4.99 1.40
C SER A 20 -0.76 4.57 0.05
N GLY A 21 -0.90 3.26 -0.20
CA GLY A 21 -1.60 2.75 -1.37
C GLY A 21 -3.05 3.25 -1.47
N LEU A 22 -3.79 3.29 -0.36
CA LEU A 22 -5.14 3.87 -0.34
C LEU A 22 -5.16 5.38 -0.67
N CYS A 23 -4.18 6.15 -0.18
CA CYS A 23 -4.07 7.57 -0.53
C CYS A 23 -3.80 7.76 -2.04
N VAL A 24 -2.86 6.99 -2.60
CA VAL A 24 -2.56 7.03 -4.04
C VAL A 24 -3.75 6.56 -4.87
N PHE A 25 -4.52 5.59 -4.38
CA PHE A 25 -5.76 5.15 -5.01
C PHE A 25 -6.81 6.27 -5.06
N GLY A 26 -6.94 7.04 -3.97
CA GLY A 26 -7.80 8.23 -3.93
C GLY A 26 -7.42 9.26 -5.01
N GLU A 27 -6.13 9.58 -5.13
CA GLU A 27 -5.63 10.46 -6.20
C GLU A 27 -5.93 9.90 -7.60
N ALA A 28 -5.74 8.59 -7.81
CA ALA A 28 -6.06 7.94 -9.07
C ALA A 28 -7.55 8.07 -9.43
N ILE A 29 -8.45 7.98 -8.44
CA ILE A 29 -9.89 8.22 -8.62
C ILE A 29 -10.14 9.67 -9.04
N ILE A 30 -9.56 10.65 -8.34
CA ILE A 30 -9.71 12.07 -8.68
C ILE A 30 -9.24 12.33 -10.11
N TYR A 31 -8.07 11.79 -10.49
CA TYR A 31 -7.54 11.95 -11.85
C TYR A 31 -8.47 11.35 -12.90
N LYS A 32 -9.08 10.20 -12.62
CA LYS A 32 -10.09 9.60 -13.48
C LYS A 32 -11.31 10.50 -13.64
N TYR A 33 -11.80 11.10 -12.56
CA TYR A 33 -12.93 12.03 -12.60
C TYR A 33 -12.61 13.31 -13.38
N GLU A 34 -11.38 13.80 -13.29
CA GLU A 34 -10.92 14.99 -14.03
C GLU A 34 -10.46 14.68 -15.46
N SER A 35 -10.69 13.46 -15.97
CA SER A 35 -10.26 13.02 -17.31
C SER A 35 -8.74 13.15 -17.55
N ARG A 36 -7.93 13.02 -16.49
CA ARG A 36 -6.47 12.96 -16.53
C ARG A 36 -5.98 11.52 -16.59
N ASP A 37 -4.73 11.31 -16.95
CA ASP A 37 -4.10 9.98 -16.99
C ASP A 37 -4.03 9.36 -15.60
N TRP A 38 -4.90 8.38 -15.33
CA TRP A 38 -5.04 7.75 -14.01
C TRP A 38 -4.53 6.32 -13.97
N PHE A 39 -4.31 5.68 -15.12
CA PHE A 39 -4.06 4.24 -15.20
C PHE A 39 -2.79 3.82 -14.46
N LEU A 40 -1.68 4.54 -14.67
CA LEU A 40 -0.39 4.21 -14.03
C LEU A 40 -0.43 4.47 -12.52
N ILE A 41 -0.97 5.61 -12.09
CA ILE A 41 -1.06 5.94 -10.65
C ILE A 41 -2.02 4.98 -9.92
N GLY A 42 -3.12 4.58 -10.58
CA GLY A 42 -4.01 3.52 -10.11
C GLY A 42 -3.28 2.17 -10.00
N THR A 43 -2.47 1.81 -10.99
CA THR A 43 -1.67 0.57 -10.94
C THR A 43 -0.65 0.59 -9.80
N VAL A 44 0.05 1.71 -9.58
CA VAL A 44 0.97 1.88 -8.45
C VAL A 44 0.23 1.74 -7.12
N SER A 45 -0.98 2.30 -7.00
CA SER A 45 -1.79 2.15 -5.78
C SER A 45 -2.11 0.67 -5.48
N LEU A 46 -2.46 -0.12 -6.50
CA LEU A 46 -2.71 -1.55 -6.37
C LEU A 46 -1.45 -2.30 -5.92
N VAL A 47 -0.29 -1.98 -6.47
CA VAL A 47 0.99 -2.59 -6.05
C VAL A 47 1.27 -2.29 -4.58
N LEU A 48 1.08 -1.04 -4.12
CA LEU A 48 1.28 -0.64 -2.73
C LEU A 48 0.31 -1.35 -1.78
N ILE A 49 -0.98 -1.38 -2.12
CA ILE A 49 -2.03 -2.05 -1.32
C ILE A 49 -1.71 -3.55 -1.17
N ASN A 50 -1.46 -4.25 -2.29
CA ASN A 50 -1.19 -5.68 -2.26
C ASN A 50 0.11 -6.01 -1.53
N SER A 51 1.16 -5.21 -1.73
CA SER A 51 2.43 -5.38 -1.02
C SER A 51 2.25 -5.19 0.49
N GLY A 52 1.49 -4.17 0.90
CA GLY A 52 1.16 -3.92 2.31
C GLY A 52 0.40 -5.09 2.95
N LEU A 53 -0.64 -5.58 2.27
CA LEU A 53 -1.44 -6.72 2.73
C LEU A 53 -0.59 -7.99 2.88
N ILE A 54 0.30 -8.29 1.94
CA ILE A 54 1.19 -9.46 2.01
C ILE A 54 2.09 -9.39 3.26
N LEU A 55 2.65 -8.22 3.58
CA LEU A 55 3.51 -8.04 4.76
C LEU A 55 2.74 -8.16 6.08
N ILE A 56 1.49 -7.71 6.11
CA ILE A 56 0.60 -7.86 7.28
C ILE A 56 0.25 -9.33 7.49
N ILE A 57 -0.20 -10.04 6.45
CA ILE A 57 -0.69 -11.42 6.54
C ILE A 57 0.45 -12.41 6.77
N SER A 58 1.63 -12.18 6.16
CA SER A 58 2.81 -13.02 6.34
C SER A 58 3.42 -12.93 7.75
N ASN A 59 2.88 -12.07 8.63
CA ASN A 59 3.34 -11.96 10.01
C ASN A 59 2.89 -13.13 10.92
N LYS A 60 2.00 -13.99 10.42
CA LYS A 60 1.53 -15.20 11.13
C LYS A 60 2.69 -16.11 11.54
#